data_AF-A0A9P7L6G1-F1
#
_entry.id   AF-A0A9P7L6G1-F1
#
_cell.length_a   1.000
_cell.length_b   1.000
_cell.length_c   1.000
_cell.angle_alpha   90.00
_cell.angle_beta   90.00
_cell.angle_gamma   90.00
#
_symmetry.space_group_name_H-M   'P 1'
#
loop_
_entity.id
_entity.type
_entity.pdbx_description
1 polymer ?
#
loop_
_entity_poly.entity_id
_entity_poly.type
_entity_poly.pdbx_seq_one_letter_code
_entity_poly.pdbx_strand_id
1 'polypeptide(L)'
;MVYVTPTKHPKGLRLLSLDGGGVRGIMGLVILRELMLRVQKKKGLKTVPLPADYFELAGGTSTGGIMGIMLFRLRMSVDDTIDEYNRIAKTIFSPKIYGWDISWIPGSS
;
A
#
# COMPACT_ATOMS: atom_id res chain seq x y z
N MET A 1 14.68 2.76 -13.85
CA MET A 1 14.42 1.40 -14.37
C MET A 1 12.92 1.24 -14.54
N VAL A 2 12.45 1.07 -15.78
CA VAL A 2 11.04 0.79 -16.06
C VAL A 2 10.82 -0.68 -15.76
N TYR A 3 10.06 -1.00 -14.72
CA TYR A 3 9.82 -2.39 -14.33
C TYR A 3 8.81 -3.04 -15.27
N VAL A 4 9.15 -4.20 -15.82
CA VAL A 4 8.22 -5.04 -16.59
C VAL A 4 7.56 -6.02 -15.63
N THR A 5 6.23 -6.08 -15.63
CA THR A 5 5.49 -7.05 -14.83
C THR A 5 5.74 -8.48 -15.31
N PRO A 6 6.03 -9.44 -14.41
CA PRO A 6 6.18 -10.84 -14.77
C PRO A 6 4.89 -11.47 -15.30
N THR A 7 3.73 -10.97 -14.85
CA THR A 7 2.45 -11.38 -15.42
C THR A 7 1.91 -10.27 -16.32
N LYS A 8 1.33 -10.65 -17.47
CA LYS A 8 0.55 -9.76 -18.33
C LYS A 8 -0.87 -10.29 -18.46
N HIS A 9 -1.85 -9.40 -18.53
CA HIS A 9 -3.22 -9.80 -18.81
C HIS A 9 -3.40 -10.01 -20.33
N PRO A 10 -4.02 -11.10 -20.79
CA PRO A 10 -4.09 -11.46 -22.21
C PRO A 10 -4.90 -10.48 -23.07
N LYS A 11 -5.73 -9.63 -22.43
CA LYS A 11 -6.63 -8.69 -23.12
C LYS A 11 -6.39 -7.22 -22.78
N GLY A 12 -5.26 -6.87 -22.15
CA GLY A 12 -4.96 -5.45 -21.83
C GLY A 12 -4.07 -5.25 -20.62
N LEU A 13 -4.07 -4.01 -20.09
CA LEU A 13 -3.31 -3.61 -18.91
C LEU A 13 -4.20 -3.63 -17.65
N ARG A 14 -3.62 -4.00 -16.51
CA ARG A 14 -4.25 -3.91 -15.18
C ARG A 14 -3.69 -2.68 -14.45
N LEU A 15 -4.59 -1.77 -14.12
CA LEU A 15 -4.30 -0.57 -13.34
C LEU A 15 -4.77 -0.77 -11.90
N LEU A 16 -3.93 -0.40 -10.93
CA LEU A 16 -4.31 -0.25 -9.53
C LEU A 16 -4.43 1.24 -9.18
N SER A 17 -5.56 1.66 -8.62
CA SER A 17 -5.72 3.02 -8.07
C SER A 17 -5.80 2.96 -6.55
N LEU A 18 -5.02 3.80 -5.87
CA LEU A 18 -4.96 3.91 -4.41
C LEU A 18 -5.38 5.31 -3.97
N ASP A 19 -6.57 5.41 -3.37
CA ASP A 19 -7.07 6.69 -2.89
C ASP A 19 -6.38 7.15 -1.61
N GLY A 20 -6.31 8.47 -1.44
CA GLY A 20 -5.84 9.10 -0.20
C GLY A 20 -6.91 9.02 0.88
N GLY A 21 -6.52 8.75 2.13
CA GLY A 21 -7.49 8.59 3.23
C GLY A 21 -6.96 8.85 4.64
N GLY A 22 -5.70 9.30 4.79
CA GLY A 22 -5.05 9.41 6.10
C GLY A 22 -4.93 8.03 6.76
N VAL A 23 -5.13 7.94 8.07
CA VAL A 23 -5.09 6.65 8.81
C VAL A 23 -6.07 5.62 8.23
N ARG A 24 -7.20 6.05 7.65
CA ARG A 24 -8.20 5.17 7.02
C ARG A 24 -7.72 4.48 5.73
N GLY A 25 -6.59 4.93 5.16
CA GLY A 25 -5.98 4.32 3.97
C GLY A 25 -5.60 2.84 4.15
N ILE A 26 -5.46 2.37 5.40
CA ILE A 26 -5.20 0.95 5.71
C ILE A 26 -6.28 0.03 5.12
N MET A 27 -7.54 0.48 5.06
CA MET A 27 -8.64 -0.33 4.52
C MET A 27 -8.40 -0.71 3.05
N GLY A 28 -7.84 0.20 2.25
CA GLY A 28 -7.48 -0.08 0.86
C GLY A 28 -6.42 -1.19 0.76
N LEU A 29 -5.43 -1.18 1.65
CA LEU A 29 -4.40 -2.22 1.72
C LEU A 29 -4.97 -3.56 2.18
N VAL A 30 -5.91 -3.58 3.13
CA VAL A 30 -6.59 -4.82 3.58
C VAL A 30 -7.40 -5.44 2.44
N ILE A 31 -8.13 -4.63 1.67
CA ILE A 31 -8.85 -5.12 0.48
C ILE A 31 -7.86 -5.64 -0.56
N LEU A 32 -6.77 -4.92 -0.81
CA LEU A 32 -5.73 -5.34 -1.73
C LEU A 32 -5.10 -6.67 -1.29
N ARG A 33 -4.86 -6.87 0.01
CA ARG A 33 -4.32 -8.11 0.58
C ARG A 33 -5.20 -9.30 0.22
N GLU A 34 -6.49 -9.20 0.49
CA GLU A 34 -7.46 -10.24 0.17
C GLU A 34 -7.56 -10.49 -1.34
N LEU A 35 -7.49 -9.44 -2.16
CA LEU A 35 -7.44 -9.57 -3.62
C LEU A 35 -6.21 -10.37 -4.07
N MET A 36 -5.03 -10.07 -3.53
CA MET A 36 -3.79 -10.77 -3.89
C MET A 36 -3.80 -12.23 -3.43
N LEU A 37 -4.37 -12.54 -2.27
CA LEU A 37 -4.60 -13.91 -1.80
C LEU A 37 -5.53 -14.68 -2.75
N ARG A 38 -6.62 -14.06 -3.21
CA ARG A 38 -7.52 -14.67 -4.21
C ARG A 38 -6.84 -14.90 -5.54
N VAL A 39 -5.97 -13.98 -5.97
CA VAL A 39 -5.15 -14.14 -7.18
C VAL A 39 -4.22 -15.35 -7.03
N GLN A 40 -3.53 -15.48 -5.90
CA GLN A 40 -2.68 -16.65 -5.61
C GLN A 40 -3.47 -17.95 -5.75
N LYS A 41 -4.60 -18.05 -5.04
CA LYS A 41 -5.46 -19.24 -5.04
C LYS A 41 -5.98 -19.57 -6.43
N LYS A 42 -6.49 -18.56 -7.15
CA LYS A 42 -7.09 -18.74 -8.49
C LYS A 42 -6.05 -19.13 -9.55
N LYS A 43 -4.80 -18.68 -9.41
CA LYS A 43 -3.71 -18.99 -10.35
C LYS A 43 -2.83 -20.16 -9.92
N GLY A 44 -3.09 -20.77 -8.75
CA GLY A 44 -2.29 -21.87 -8.22
C GLY A 44 -0.83 -21.48 -7.94
N LEU A 45 -0.58 -20.24 -7.53
CA LEU A 45 0.77 -19.74 -7.27
C LEU A 45 1.30 -20.26 -5.92
N LYS A 46 2.60 -20.60 -5.87
CA LYS A 46 3.26 -21.07 -4.63
C LYS A 46 3.21 -20.02 -3.51
N THR A 47 3.33 -18.75 -3.87
CA THR A 47 3.35 -17.62 -2.94
C THR A 47 2.40 -16.51 -3.43
N VAL A 48 2.00 -15.63 -2.51
CA VAL A 48 1.22 -14.43 -2.86
C VAL A 48 2.07 -13.56 -3.78
N PRO A 49 1.59 -13.23 -5.00
CA PRO A 49 2.36 -12.37 -5.89
C PRO A 49 2.40 -10.94 -5.35
N LEU A 50 3.50 -10.23 -5.61
CA LEU A 50 3.57 -8.81 -5.31
C LEU A 50 2.59 -8.04 -6.21
N PRO A 51 1.95 -6.95 -5.74
CA PRO A 51 1.13 -6.11 -6.60
C PRO A 51 1.90 -5.59 -7.82
N ALA A 52 3.19 -5.27 -7.63
CA ALA A 52 4.07 -4.85 -8.73
C ALA A 52 4.35 -5.93 -9.78
N ASP A 53 4.04 -7.19 -9.51
CA ASP A 53 4.18 -8.29 -10.46
C ASP A 53 2.86 -8.63 -11.18
N TYR A 54 1.76 -8.09 -10.65
CA TYR A 54 0.41 -8.32 -11.14
C TYR A 54 -0.22 -7.12 -11.81
N PHE A 55 0.09 -5.89 -11.42
CA PHE A 55 -0.46 -4.69 -12.03
C PHE A 55 0.62 -3.98 -12.84
N GLU A 56 0.32 -3.66 -14.10
CA GLU A 56 1.24 -2.97 -15.00
C GLU A 56 1.42 -1.50 -14.64
N LEU A 57 0.40 -0.91 -14.02
CA LEU A 57 0.43 0.49 -13.62
C LEU A 57 -0.25 0.65 -12.27
N ALA A 58 0.24 1.60 -11.48
CA ALA A 58 -0.46 2.09 -10.30
C ALA A 58 -0.47 3.61 -10.26
N GLY A 59 -1.59 4.16 -9.80
CA GLY A 59 -1.75 5.56 -9.46
C GLY A 59 -2.23 5.69 -8.02
N GLY A 60 -1.85 6.77 -7.35
CA GLY A 60 -2.38 7.07 -6.03
C GLY A 60 -2.13 8.51 -5.61
N THR A 61 -3.02 9.03 -4.77
CA THR A 61 -3.00 10.43 -4.32
C THR A 61 -2.78 10.51 -2.81
N SER A 62 -1.97 11.47 -2.34
CA SER A 62 -1.65 11.63 -0.91
C SER A 62 -1.07 10.33 -0.31
N THR A 63 -1.68 9.79 0.75
CA THR A 63 -1.26 8.52 1.38
C THR A 63 -1.24 7.34 0.40
N GLY A 64 -2.14 7.34 -0.61
CA GLY A 64 -2.14 6.33 -1.66
C GLY A 64 -0.91 6.40 -2.57
N GLY A 65 -0.30 7.57 -2.74
CA GLY A 65 0.97 7.73 -3.46
C GLY A 65 2.15 7.10 -2.69
N ILE A 66 2.20 7.30 -1.37
CA ILE A 66 3.20 6.66 -0.49
C ILE A 66 3.07 5.14 -0.56
N MET A 67 1.85 4.61 -0.44
CA MET A 67 1.56 3.19 -0.59
C MET A 67 1.95 2.67 -1.98
N GLY A 68 1.67 3.44 -3.03
CA GLY A 68 2.07 3.11 -4.40
C GLY A 68 3.59 2.97 -4.55
N ILE A 69 4.37 3.87 -3.94
CA ILE A 69 5.83 3.78 -3.93
C ILE A 69 6.29 2.51 -3.21
N MET A 70 5.75 2.19 -2.03
CA MET A 70 6.10 0.98 -1.27
C MET A 70 5.83 -0.28 -2.10
N LEU A 71 4.62 -0.39 -2.64
CA LEU A 71 4.18 -1.57 -3.38
C LEU A 71 4.93 -1.72 -4.72
N PHE A 72 5.10 -0.65 -5.49
CA PHE A 72 5.60 -0.74 -6.87
C PHE A 72 7.09 -0.45 -7.01
N ARG A 73 7.58 0.59 -6.32
CA ARG A 73 8.98 1.03 -6.44
C ARG A 73 9.90 0.30 -5.48
N LEU A 74 9.44 0.04 -4.26
CA LEU A 74 10.19 -0.71 -3.23
C LEU A 74 9.90 -2.21 -3.24
N ARG A 75 8.89 -2.65 -4.02
CA ARG A 75 8.52 -4.06 -4.21
C ARG A 75 8.17 -4.76 -2.90
N MET A 76 7.54 -4.03 -1.99
CA MET A 76 7.07 -4.58 -0.73
C MET A 76 5.85 -5.48 -0.96
N SER A 77 5.70 -6.50 -0.12
CA SER A 77 4.45 -7.23 -0.05
C SER A 77 3.34 -6.32 0.50
N VAL A 78 2.08 -6.74 0.35
CA VAL A 78 0.96 -5.97 0.91
C VAL A 78 1.06 -5.93 2.45
N ASP A 79 1.50 -7.03 3.07
CA ASP A 79 1.64 -7.16 4.52
C ASP A 79 2.73 -6.22 5.05
N ASP A 80 3.92 -6.24 4.42
CA ASP A 80 5.00 -5.33 4.78
C ASP A 80 4.58 -3.86 4.60
N THR A 81 3.80 -3.57 3.56
CA THR A 81 3.30 -2.22 3.30
C THR A 81 2.32 -1.77 4.39
N ILE A 82 1.46 -2.66 4.89
CA ILE A 82 0.56 -2.35 6.01
C ILE A 82 1.36 -2.00 7.26
N ASP A 83 2.35 -2.83 7.59
CA ASP A 83 3.17 -2.63 8.79
C ASP A 83 3.98 -1.34 8.73
N GLU A 84 4.61 -1.08 7.59
CA GLU A 84 5.42 0.12 7.39
C GLU A 84 4.55 1.38 7.30
N TYR A 85 3.38 1.31 6.65
CA TYR A 85 2.44 2.41 6.64
C TYR A 85 1.94 2.73 8.05
N ASN A 86 1.62 1.73 8.87
CA ASN A 86 1.24 1.90 10.26
C ASN A 86 2.34 2.60 11.07
N ARG A 87 3.60 2.21 10.85
CA ARG A 87 4.76 2.81 11.51
C ARG A 87 4.89 4.29 11.17
N ILE A 88 4.85 4.62 9.87
CA ILE A 88 4.98 5.99 9.38
C ILE A 88 3.76 6.85 9.77
N ALA A 89 2.55 6.30 9.68
CA ALA A 89 1.32 7.00 10.03
C ALA A 89 1.32 7.45 11.49
N LYS A 90 1.82 6.64 12.43
CA LYS A 90 1.96 7.04 13.84
C LYS A 90 2.83 8.28 14.01
N THR A 91 3.92 8.38 13.26
CA THR A 91 4.83 9.55 13.32
C THR A 91 4.29 10.77 12.59
N ILE A 92 3.54 10.58 11.50
CA ILE A 92 2.97 11.69 10.71
C ILE A 92 1.74 12.28 11.42
N PHE A 93 0.88 11.44 11.99
CA PHE A 93 -0.38 11.84 12.60
C PHE A 93 -0.33 11.98 14.13
N SER A 94 0.85 11.87 14.75
CA SER A 94 1.04 12.23 16.16
C SER A 94 0.64 13.71 16.37
N PRO A 95 -0.13 14.06 17.40
CA PRO A 95 -0.48 15.45 17.69
C PRO A 95 0.78 16.28 17.91
N LYS A 96 0.88 17.43 17.24
CA LYS A 96 2.03 18.35 17.36
C LYS A 96 1.57 19.76 17.74
N ILE A 97 2.25 20.38 18.70
CA ILE A 97 2.13 21.82 19.02
C ILE A 97 3.47 22.48 18.68
N TYR A 98 3.44 23.53 17.84
CA TYR A 98 4.66 24.21 17.35
C TYR A 98 5.73 23.26 16.78
N GLY A 99 5.32 22.13 16.17
CA GLY A 99 6.23 21.12 15.59
C GLY A 99 6.78 20.10 16.58
N TRP A 100 6.57 20.29 17.88
CA TRP A 100 6.89 19.31 18.92
C TRP A 100 5.76 18.28 19.01
N ASP A 101 6.12 16.99 18.97
CA ASP A 101 5.21 15.90 19.35
C ASP A 101 4.66 16.21 20.75
N ILE A 102 3.38 16.00 21.03
CA ILE A 102 2.77 16.20 22.36
C ILE A 102 1.97 14.96 22.81
N SER A 103 2.23 13.81 22.20
CA SER A 103 1.55 12.54 22.49
C SER A 103 1.63 12.08 23.96
N TRP A 104 2.48 12.71 24.78
CA TRP A 104 2.58 12.48 26.23
C TRP A 104 1.57 13.28 27.07
N ILE A 105 0.83 14.25 26.50
CA ILE A 105 -0.12 15.08 27.26
C ILE A 105 -1.46 14.34 27.40
N PRO A 106 -2.00 14.17 28.62
CA PRO A 106 -3.32 13.55 28.81
C PRO A 106 -4.42 14.36 28.09
N GLY A 107 -5.14 13.72 27.16
CA GLY A 107 -6.25 14.34 26.43
C GLY A 107 -5.91 14.92 25.05
N SER A 108 -4.71 14.68 24.51
CA SER A 108 -4.27 15.17 23.20
C SER A 108 -4.60 14.26 22.00
N SER A 109 -5.35 13.17 22.22
CA SER A 109 -5.68 12.13 21.22
C SER A 109 -7.14 12.15 20.83
#